data_AF-A0A5C6TY60-F1
#
_entry.id   AF-A0A5C6TY60-F1
#
_cell.length_a   1.000
_cell.length_b   1.000
_cell.length_c   1.000
_cell.angle_alpha   90.00
_cell.angle_beta   90.00
_cell.angle_gamma   90.00
#
_symmetry.space_group_name_H-M   'P 1'
#
loop_
_entity.id
_entity.type
_entity.pdbx_description
1 polymer ?
#
loop_
_entity_poly.entity_id
_entity_poly.type
_entity_poly.pdbx_seq_one_letter_code
_entity_poly.pdbx_strand_id
1 'polypeptide(L)' 'MPTLHVEFFEGRTVEQKRALAKELTEACVRVLGGSADSVDVIFTDVKREDWATGGVLWSDKAAKPASS' A
#
# COMPACT_ATOMS: atom_id res chain seq x y z
N MET A 1 -17.06 -7.11 8.90
CA MET A 1 -15.65 -7.24 9.28
C MET A 1 -14.81 -7.23 8.00
N PRO A 2 -14.57 -6.05 7.40
CA PRO A 2 -13.74 -5.94 6.20
C PRO A 2 -12.24 -6.06 6.53
N THR A 3 -11.50 -6.71 5.64
CA THR A 3 -10.03 -6.77 5.68
C THR A 3 -9.48 -6.14 4.40
N LEU A 4 -8.56 -5.19 4.55
CA LEU A 4 -7.94 -4.46 3.45
C LEU A 4 -6.47 -4.86 3.36
N HIS A 5 -6.06 -5.37 2.20
CA HIS A 5 -4.66 -5.61 1.89
C HIS A 5 -4.13 -4.46 1.05
N VAL A 6 -3.03 -3.87 1.52
CA VAL A 6 -2.37 -2.76 0.83
C VAL A 6 -0.95 -3.17 0.53
N GLU A 7 -0.69 -3.39 -0.75
CA GLU A 7 0.62 -3.74 -1.28
C GLU A 7 1.23 -2.50 -1.95
N PHE A 8 2.46 -2.17 -1.57
CA PHE A 8 3.23 -1.10 -2.20
C PHE A 8 4.72 -1.42 -2.16
N PHE A 9 5.50 -0.67 -2.94
CA PHE A 9 6.95 -0.75 -2.83
C PHE A 9 7.44 -0.40 -1.43
N GLU A 10 8.45 -1.11 -0.97
CA GLU A 10 9.13 -0.84 0.31
C GLU A 10 9.63 0.62 0.41
N GLY A 11 9.82 1.08 1.65
CA GLY A 11 10.34 2.42 1.95
C GLY A 11 9.34 3.40 2.54
N ARG A 12 8.11 2.95 2.87
CA ARG A 12 7.16 3.77 3.66
C ARG A 12 7.54 3.76 5.14
N THR A 13 7.49 4.93 5.76
CA THR A 13 7.74 5.05 7.20
C THR A 13 6.56 4.50 8.00
N VAL A 14 6.80 4.19 9.28
CA VAL A 14 5.74 3.76 10.20
C VAL A 14 4.66 4.85 10.34
N GLU A 15 5.05 6.12 10.33
CA GLU A 15 4.14 7.27 10.40
C GLU A 15 3.20 7.32 9.20
N GLN A 16 3.71 7.04 7.99
CA GLN A 16 2.90 6.98 6.77
C GLN A 16 1.91 5.83 6.82
N LYS A 17 2.34 4.63 7.24
CA LYS A 17 1.46 3.47 7.42
C LYS A 17 0.38 3.73 8.48
N ARG A 18 0.74 4.37 9.59
CA ARG A 18 -0.19 4.77 10.67
C ARG A 18 -1.27 5.72 10.16
N ALA A 19 -0.86 6.77 9.43
CA ALA A 19 -1.80 7.71 8.84
C ALA A 19 -2.74 7.01 7.84
N LEU A 20 -2.20 6.16 6.96
CA LEU A 20 -3.00 5.45 5.97
C LEU A 20 -4.00 4.46 6.62
N ALA A 21 -3.59 3.73 7.66
CA ALA A 21 -4.47 2.83 8.39
C ALA A 21 -5.69 3.57 8.97
N LYS A 22 -5.46 4.73 9.60
CA LYS A 22 -6.53 5.57 10.13
C LYS A 22 -7.52 5.98 9.04
N GLU A 23 -7.03 6.54 7.94
CA GLU A 23 -7.89 7.05 6.86
C GLU A 23 -8.70 5.94 6.16
N LEU A 24 -8.09 4.77 5.95
CA LEU A 24 -8.78 3.61 5.38
C LEU A 24 -9.87 3.07 6.31
N THR A 25 -9.57 2.93 7.61
CA THR A 25 -10.55 2.48 8.60
C THR A 25 -11.72 3.47 8.71
N GLU A 26 -11.45 4.77 8.76
CA GLU A 26 -12.49 5.81 8.78
C GLU A 26 -13.35 5.79 7.52
N ALA A 27 -12.75 5.58 6.34
CA ALA A 27 -13.49 5.42 5.10
C ALA A 27 -14.41 4.19 5.12
N CYS A 28 -13.92 3.05 5.61
CA CYS A 28 -14.72 1.84 5.75
C CYS A 28 -15.91 2.04 6.67
N VAL A 29 -15.70 2.60 7.87
CA VAL A 29 -16.80 2.86 8.82
C VAL A 29 -17.80 3.83 8.22
N ARG A 30 -17.34 4.90 7.57
CA ARG A 30 -18.22 5.92 6.96
C ARG A 30 -19.08 5.36 5.83
N VAL A 31 -18.52 4.52 4.96
CA VAL A 31 -19.21 4.05 3.74
C VAL A 31 -19.99 2.76 3.98
N LEU A 32 -19.44 1.84 4.77
CA LEU A 32 -20.01 0.50 4.98
C LEU A 32 -20.72 0.37 6.34
N GLY A 33 -20.55 1.34 7.25
CA GLY A 33 -21.02 1.24 8.63
C GLY A 33 -20.13 0.34 9.50
N GLY A 34 -20.64 0.01 10.70
CA GLY A 34 -19.94 -0.87 11.65
C GLY A 34 -18.99 -0.13 12.58
N SER A 35 -18.14 -0.90 13.28
CA SER A 35 -17.14 -0.39 14.22
C SER A 35 -15.75 -0.35 13.59
N ALA A 36 -14.92 0.62 13.99
CA ALA A 36 -13.51 0.68 13.63
C ALA A 36 -12.75 -0.60 14.04
N ASP A 37 -13.12 -1.20 15.18
CA ASP A 37 -12.51 -2.45 15.69
C ASP A 37 -12.80 -3.67 14.80
N SER A 38 -13.73 -3.54 13.85
CA SER A 38 -14.07 -4.61 12.90
C SER A 38 -13.34 -4.49 11.56
N VAL A 39 -12.45 -3.50 11.40
CA VAL A 39 -11.71 -3.22 10.17
C VAL A 39 -10.23 -3.56 10.36
N ASP A 40 -9.74 -4.51 9.58
CA ASP A 40 -8.32 -4.87 9.56
C ASP A 40 -7.63 -4.27 8.34
N VAL A 41 -6.44 -3.69 8.53
CA VAL A 41 -5.57 -3.20 7.46
C VAL A 41 -4.22 -3.88 7.55
N ILE A 42 -3.84 -4.61 6.50
CA ILE A 42 -2.58 -5.33 6.39
C ILE A 42 -1.73 -4.65 5.33
N PHE A 43 -0.52 -4.22 5.72
CA PHE A 43 0.46 -3.63 4.81
C PHE A 43 1.50 -4.67 4.41
N THR A 44 1.77 -4.75 3.11
CA THR A 44 2.84 -5.58 2.55
C THR A 44 3.80 -4.70 1.78
N ASP A 45 5.03 -4.61 2.28
CA ASP A 45 6.13 -3.99 1.56
C ASP A 45 6.69 -5.00 0.55
N VAL A 46 6.68 -4.62 -0.72
CA VAL A 46 7.16 -5.46 -1.83
C VAL A 46 8.42 -4.84 -2.39
N LYS A 47 9.50 -5.60 -2.51
CA LYS A 47 10.70 -5.11 -3.19
C LYS A 47 10.42 -4.95 -4.68
N ARG A 48 11.20 -4.11 -5.34
CA ARG A 48 11.02 -3.87 -6.79
C ARG A 48 11.32 -5.10 -7.65
N GLU A 49 12.22 -5.96 -7.19
CA GLU A 49 12.53 -7.26 -7.81
C GLU A 49 11.42 -8.32 -7.62
N ASP A 50 10.52 -8.10 -6.66
CA ASP A 50 9.41 -9.01 -6.34
C ASP A 50 8.09 -8.59 -7.01
N TRP A 51 8.07 -7.49 -7.77
CA TRP A 51 6.87 -6.99 -8.46
C TRP A 51 7.12 -6.87 -9.97
N ALA A 52 6.26 -7.48 -10.79
CA ALA A 52 6.25 -7.33 -12.25
C ALA A 52 5.01 -6.57 -12.75
N THR A 53 5.16 -5.82 -13.84
CA THR A 53 3.99 -5.27 -14.58
C THR A 53 4.28 -5.30 -16.07
N GLY A 54 3.39 -5.94 -16.83
CA GLY A 54 3.59 -6.18 -18.27
C GLY A 54 4.74 -7.16 -18.55
N GLY A 55 4.99 -8.12 -17.64
CA GLY A 55 6.08 -9.09 -17.78
C GLY A 55 7.48 -8.57 -17.46
N VAL A 56 7.60 -7.33 -16.97
CA VAL A 56 8.90 -6.70 -16.62
C VAL A 56 8.95 -6.40 -15.13
N LEU A 57 10.01 -6.85 -14.45
CA LEU A 57 10.26 -6.54 -13.04
C LEU A 57 10.46 -5.04 -12.85
N TRP A 58 10.01 -4.51 -11.72
CA TRP A 58 10.18 -3.09 -11.41
C TRP A 58 11.63 -2.74 -11.00
N SER A 59 12.45 -3.74 -10.65
CA SER A 59 13.91 -3.63 -10.52
C SER A 59 14.57 -3.27 -11.85
N ASP A 60 14.09 -3.86 -12.95
CA ASP A 60 14.67 -3.69 -14.30
C ASP A 60 14.29 -2.34 -14.93
N LYS A 61 13.35 -1.61 -14.32
CA LYS A 61 12.85 -0.32 -14.79
C LYS A 61 13.69 0.90 -14.34
N ALA A 62 14.79 0.72 -13.60
CA ALA A 62 15.67 1.83 -13.20
C ALA A 62 16.76 2.08 -14.26
N ALA A 63 17.15 3.29 -14.67
CA ALA A 63 16.69 4.64 -14.37
C ALA A 63 16.61 5.38 -15.73
N LYS A 64 15.53 6.13 -15.99
CA LYS A 64 15.61 7.10 -17.10
C LYS A 64 16.67 8.12 -16.66
N PRO A 65 17.82 8.27 -17.35
CA PRO A 65 18.74 9.35 -17.03
C PRO A 65 17.95 10.65 -17.17
N ALA A 66 18.17 11.60 -16.25
CA ALA A 66 17.64 12.95 -16.41
C ALA A 66 18.00 13.39 -17.83
N SER A 67 16.99 13.69 -18.64
CA SER A 67 17.18 14.18 -20.00
C SER A 67 18.11 15.39 -19.96
N SER A 68 19.13 15.33 -20.81
CA SER A 68 20.15 16.36 -21.02
C SER A 68 19.58 17.75 -21.29
#